data_AF-A0A2L0UH12-F1
#
_entry.id   AF-A0A2L0UH12-F1
#
_cell.length_a   1.000
_cell.length_b   1.000
_cell.length_c   1.000
_cell.angle_alpha   90.00
_cell.angle_beta   90.00
_cell.angle_gamma   90.00
#
_symmetry.space_group_name_H-M   'P 1'
#
loop_
_entity.id
_entity.type
_entity.pdbx_description
1 polymer ?
#
loop_
_entity_poly.entity_id
_entity_poly.type
_entity_poly.pdbx_seq_one_letter_code
_entity_poly.pdbx_strand_id
1 'polypeptide(L)'
;MIGYSWAMTTNPGFGMTTNIDGNSYRVDITALAIYLVQSVSDFGFYARQRREFLNLSQQAVASFMKDQFAIPWHQTVVAKVESGDRQVKLTEALALAFIYGMTLDDLVMGLDLENRTRLVPLERDDDGVNSEKA
;
A
#
# COMPACT_ATOMS: atom_id res chain seq x y z
N MET A 1 -34.91 38.42 21.19
CA MET A 1 -34.69 38.64 19.74
C MET A 1 -33.19 38.76 19.57
N ILE A 2 -32.54 37.68 19.13
CA ILE A 2 -31.06 37.59 19.11
C ILE A 2 -30.61 37.96 17.70
N GLY A 3 -29.99 39.13 17.55
CA GLY A 3 -29.52 39.62 16.26
C GLY A 3 -28.22 38.93 15.86
N TYR A 4 -28.23 38.23 14.73
CA TYR A 4 -27.01 37.73 14.10
C TYR A 4 -26.49 38.79 13.14
N SER A 5 -25.37 39.42 13.51
CA SER A 5 -24.60 40.31 12.63
C SER A 5 -23.61 39.46 11.83
N TRP A 6 -23.77 39.43 10.50
CA TRP A 6 -22.83 38.78 9.60
C TRP A 6 -21.82 39.82 9.10
N ALA A 7 -20.62 39.83 9.68
CA ALA A 7 -19.49 40.49 9.06
C ALA A 7 -18.86 39.52 8.06
N MET A 8 -19.10 39.73 6.76
CA MET A 8 -18.33 39.09 5.70
C MET A 8 -16.95 39.72 5.66
N THR A 9 -15.98 39.09 6.34
CA THR A 9 -14.56 39.32 6.05
C THR A 9 -14.14 38.29 5.01
N THR A 10 -13.74 38.76 3.83
CA THR A 10 -13.11 37.95 2.78
C THR A 10 -11.76 37.47 3.30
N ASN A 11 -11.74 36.30 3.96
CA ASN A 11 -10.53 35.71 4.54
C ASN A 11 -10.05 34.54 3.67
N PRO A 12 -8.86 34.60 3.05
CA PRO A 12 -8.30 33.49 2.29
C PRO A 12 -7.68 32.49 3.27
N GLY A 13 -8.50 31.60 3.82
CA GLY A 13 -8.00 30.59 4.74
C GLY A 13 -9.12 29.85 5.45
N PHE A 14 -9.62 28.79 4.81
CA PHE A 14 -10.57 27.86 5.40
C PHE A 14 -9.84 26.98 6.44
N GLY A 15 -9.47 27.56 7.57
CA GLY A 15 -8.85 26.86 8.70
C GLY A 15 -9.92 26.49 9.73
N MET A 16 -10.18 25.20 9.91
CA MET A 16 -11.09 24.71 10.95
C MET A 16 -10.34 24.69 12.29
N THR A 17 -10.85 25.40 13.30
CA THR A 17 -10.28 25.37 14.65
C THR A 17 -11.01 24.35 15.49
N THR A 18 -10.29 23.36 16.02
CA THR A 18 -10.84 22.40 17.00
C THR A 18 -10.22 22.64 18.37
N ASN A 19 -11.02 22.45 19.42
CA ASN A 19 -10.56 22.55 20.80
C ASN A 19 -10.41 21.15 21.38
N ILE A 20 -9.17 20.82 21.76
CA ILE A 20 -8.84 19.56 22.43
C ILE A 20 -8.18 19.97 23.76
N ASP A 21 -8.72 19.51 24.88
CA ASP A 21 -8.22 19.75 26.25
C ASP A 21 -8.01 21.22 26.63
N GLY A 22 -8.85 22.12 26.12
CA GLY A 22 -8.77 23.55 26.40
C GLY A 22 -7.75 24.32 25.56
N ASN A 23 -7.03 23.64 24.66
CA ASN A 23 -6.17 24.28 23.67
C ASN A 23 -6.83 24.34 22.29
N SER A 24 -6.79 25.52 21.68
CA SER A 24 -7.29 25.77 20.32
C SER A 24 -6.20 25.45 19.29
N TYR A 25 -6.46 24.44 18.45
CA TYR A 25 -5.57 24.07 17.36
C TYR A 25 -6.14 24.55 16.02
N ARG A 26 -5.31 25.22 15.21
CA ARG A 26 -5.63 25.49 13.81
C ARG A 26 -5.23 24.27 13.00
N VAL A 27 -6.21 23.54 12.48
CA VAL A 27 -5.95 22.42 11.59
C VAL A 27 -5.84 22.98 10.18
N ASP A 28 -4.62 23.02 9.66
CA ASP A 28 -4.41 23.29 8.25
C ASP A 28 -4.74 22.01 7.46
N ILE A 29 -5.98 21.95 6.98
CA ILE A 29 -6.48 20.80 6.23
C ILE A 29 -5.69 20.64 4.92
N THR A 30 -5.07 21.70 4.39
CA THR A 30 -4.28 21.60 3.16
C THR A 30 -2.98 20.83 3.36
N ALA A 31 -2.32 20.96 4.52
CA ALA A 31 -1.12 20.20 4.82
C ALA A 31 -1.41 18.70 5.02
N LEU A 32 -2.52 18.36 5.70
CA LEU A 32 -2.98 16.97 5.84
C LEU A 32 -3.45 16.37 4.52
N ALA A 33 -4.14 17.16 3.69
CA ALA A 33 -4.58 16.73 2.36
C ALA A 33 -3.40 16.51 1.41
N ILE A 34 -2.36 17.35 1.45
CA ILE A 34 -1.15 17.16 0.63
C ILE A 34 -0.40 15.90 1.05
N TYR A 35 -0.27 15.62 2.35
CA TYR A 35 0.36 14.38 2.84
C TYR A 35 -0.42 13.12 2.43
N LEU A 36 -1.76 13.17 2.44
CA LEU A 36 -2.63 12.09 1.98
C LEU A 36 -2.64 11.93 0.45
N VAL A 37 -2.49 13.02 -0.32
CA VAL A 37 -2.41 13.01 -1.79
C VAL A 37 -1.03 12.55 -2.29
N GLN A 38 0.04 12.68 -1.49
CA GLN A 38 1.38 12.18 -1.83
C GLN A 38 1.49 10.65 -1.75
N SER A 39 0.51 9.97 -1.15
CA SER A 39 0.34 8.52 -1.23
C SER A 39 -0.36 8.13 -2.54
N VAL A 40 0.22 8.52 -3.68
CA VAL A 40 -0.10 7.81 -4.92
C VAL A 40 0.64 6.50 -4.81
N SER A 41 -0.03 5.50 -4.27
CA SER A 41 0.41 4.12 -4.24
C SER A 41 0.80 3.68 -5.66
N ASP A 42 2.10 3.75 -5.97
CA ASP A 42 2.61 3.38 -7.28
C ASP A 42 2.74 1.87 -7.33
N PHE A 43 1.73 1.24 -7.93
CA PHE A 43 1.69 -0.20 -8.19
C PHE A 43 3.00 -0.72 -8.80
N GLY A 44 3.59 0.04 -9.74
CA GLY A 44 4.82 -0.33 -10.42
C GLY A 44 6.00 -0.42 -9.45
N PHE A 45 6.10 0.55 -8.54
CA PHE A 45 7.11 0.58 -7.49
C PHE A 45 6.99 -0.61 -6.53
N TYR A 46 5.79 -0.93 -6.05
CA TYR A 46 5.59 -2.07 -5.15
C TYR A 46 5.80 -3.42 -5.85
N ALA A 47 5.35 -3.55 -7.09
CA ALA A 47 5.63 -4.73 -7.92
C ALA A 47 7.14 -4.94 -8.09
N ARG A 48 7.90 -3.87 -8.35
CA ARG A 48 9.36 -3.92 -8.45
C ARG A 48 10.00 -4.37 -7.15
N GLN A 49 9.67 -3.72 -6.03
CA GLN A 49 10.26 -4.07 -4.74
C GLN A 49 9.98 -5.53 -4.39
N ARG A 50 8.76 -6.00 -4.65
CA ARG A 50 8.40 -7.39 -4.40
C ARG A 50 9.14 -8.36 -5.32
N ARG A 51 9.28 -8.04 -6.60
CA ARG A 51 10.08 -8.83 -7.54
C ARG A 51 11.53 -8.97 -7.07
N GLU A 52 12.14 -7.85 -6.67
CA GLU A 52 13.52 -7.81 -6.17
C GLU A 52 13.67 -8.60 -4.87
N PHE A 53 12.71 -8.49 -3.95
CA PHE A 53 12.65 -9.29 -2.72
C PHE A 53 12.64 -10.80 -2.99
N LEU A 54 11.91 -11.24 -4.03
CA LEU A 54 11.85 -12.63 -4.46
C LEU A 54 13.06 -13.06 -5.31
N ASN A 55 14.04 -12.17 -5.55
CA ASN A 55 15.19 -12.38 -6.43
C ASN A 55 14.80 -12.80 -7.86
N LEU A 56 13.64 -12.33 -8.35
CA LEU A 56 13.18 -12.61 -9.70
C LEU A 56 13.71 -11.56 -10.69
N SER A 57 14.15 -12.02 -11.85
CA SER A 57 14.45 -11.12 -12.96
C SER A 57 13.15 -10.67 -13.65
N GLN A 58 13.19 -9.51 -14.33
CA GLN A 58 12.04 -9.06 -15.14
C GLN A 58 11.68 -10.08 -16.24
N GLN A 59 12.68 -10.76 -16.81
CA GLN A 59 12.46 -11.82 -17.79
C GLN A 59 11.74 -13.02 -17.17
N ALA A 60 12.06 -13.40 -15.94
CA ALA A 60 11.38 -14.50 -15.24
C ALA A 60 9.90 -14.17 -15.02
N VAL A 61 9.58 -12.95 -14.57
CA VAL A 61 8.18 -12.48 -14.42
C VAL A 61 7.46 -12.52 -15.77
N ALA A 62 8.08 -12.02 -16.84
CA ALA A 62 7.49 -12.07 -18.18
C ALA A 62 7.21 -13.52 -18.64
N SER A 63 8.12 -14.45 -18.37
CA SER A 63 7.92 -15.88 -18.65
C SER A 63 6.73 -16.43 -17.85
N PHE A 64 6.63 -16.15 -16.54
CA PHE A 64 5.49 -16.61 -15.73
C PHE A 64 4.14 -16.04 -16.22
N MET A 65 4.10 -14.76 -16.58
CA MET A 65 2.91 -14.12 -17.14
C MET A 65 2.44 -14.83 -18.42
N LYS A 66 3.38 -15.20 -19.28
CA LYS A 66 3.09 -15.93 -20.52
C LYS A 66 2.68 -17.37 -20.26
N ASP A 67 3.47 -18.11 -19.48
CA ASP A 67 3.37 -19.56 -19.37
C ASP A 67 2.23 -19.99 -18.43
N GLN A 68 1.94 -19.23 -17.38
CA GLN A 68 0.92 -19.57 -16.38
C GLN A 68 -0.42 -18.87 -16.62
N PHE A 69 -0.41 -17.67 -17.20
CA PHE A 69 -1.61 -16.83 -17.34
C PHE A 69 -1.98 -16.53 -18.80
N ALA A 70 -1.22 -17.04 -19.77
CA ALA A 70 -1.39 -16.75 -21.20
C ALA A 70 -1.37 -15.24 -21.52
N ILE A 71 -0.72 -14.43 -20.69
CA ILE A 71 -0.56 -12.99 -20.89
C ILE A 71 0.79 -12.77 -21.61
N PRO A 72 0.79 -12.30 -22.87
CA PRO A 72 2.01 -12.26 -23.69
C PRO A 72 2.90 -11.07 -23.34
N TRP A 73 3.39 -11.02 -22.11
CA TRP A 73 4.36 -10.02 -21.68
C TRP A 73 5.76 -10.35 -22.16
N HIS A 74 6.50 -9.29 -22.47
CA HIS A 74 7.94 -9.32 -22.68
C HIS A 74 8.64 -8.64 -21.51
N GLN A 75 9.94 -8.85 -21.33
CA GLN A 75 10.72 -8.19 -20.28
C GLN A 75 10.52 -6.66 -20.26
N THR A 76 10.46 -6.04 -21.44
CA THR A 76 10.27 -4.58 -21.58
C THR A 76 8.91 -4.11 -21.08
N VAL A 77 7.90 -4.98 -21.09
CA VAL A 77 6.57 -4.69 -20.54
C VAL A 77 6.66 -4.62 -19.01
N VAL A 78 7.36 -5.56 -18.38
CA VAL A 78 7.60 -5.55 -16.93
C VAL A 78 8.33 -4.27 -16.54
N ALA A 79 9.40 -3.90 -17.26
CA ALA A 79 10.14 -2.66 -16.98
C ALA A 79 9.27 -1.40 -17.06
N LYS A 80 8.38 -1.29 -18.06
CA LYS A 80 7.46 -0.15 -18.21
C LYS A 80 6.36 -0.11 -17.16
N VAL A 81 5.93 -1.27 -16.69
CA VAL A 81 4.98 -1.35 -15.57
C VAL A 81 5.66 -0.90 -14.29
N GLU A 82 6.88 -1.37 -14.03
CA GLU A 82 7.66 -1.03 -12.84
C GLU A 82 8.10 0.45 -12.79
N SER A 83 8.22 1.12 -13.94
CA SER A 83 8.50 2.55 -14.02
C SER A 83 7.25 3.43 -14.02
N GLY A 84 6.06 2.83 -14.06
CA GLY A 84 4.79 3.56 -14.21
C GLY A 84 4.52 4.07 -15.64
N ASP A 85 5.39 3.81 -16.61
CA ASP A 85 5.22 4.21 -18.01
C ASP A 85 4.08 3.48 -18.73
N ARG A 86 3.62 2.35 -18.18
CA ARG A 86 2.51 1.57 -18.72
C ARG A 86 1.48 1.25 -17.65
N GLN A 87 0.23 1.59 -17.95
CA GLN A 87 -0.93 1.17 -17.18
C GLN A 87 -1.11 -0.35 -17.22
N VAL A 88 -1.46 -0.93 -16.07
CA VAL A 88 -1.73 -2.36 -15.89
C VAL A 88 -3.23 -2.60 -15.85
N LYS A 89 -3.71 -3.61 -16.58
CA LYS A 89 -5.10 -4.06 -16.49
C LYS A 89 -5.33 -4.86 -15.21
N LEU A 90 -6.56 -4.85 -14.69
CA LEU A 90 -6.89 -5.60 -13.47
C LEU A 90 -6.50 -7.09 -13.54
N THR A 91 -6.70 -7.74 -14.68
CA THR A 91 -6.30 -9.15 -14.88
C THR A 91 -4.79 -9.37 -14.83
N GLU A 92 -4.02 -8.42 -15.35
CA GLU A 92 -2.55 -8.43 -15.29
C GLU A 92 -2.05 -8.18 -13.86
N ALA A 93 -2.68 -7.24 -13.14
CA ALA A 93 -2.36 -6.96 -11.75
C ALA A 93 -2.63 -8.17 -10.84
N LEU A 94 -3.75 -8.86 -11.07
CA LEU A 94 -4.10 -10.07 -10.33
C LEU A 94 -3.10 -11.21 -10.62
N ALA A 95 -2.69 -11.39 -11.87
CA ALA A 95 -1.67 -12.38 -12.23
C ALA A 95 -0.32 -12.08 -11.55
N LEU A 96 0.08 -10.81 -11.49
CA LEU A 96 1.28 -10.40 -10.75
C LEU A 96 1.17 -10.70 -9.25
N ALA A 97 0.02 -10.42 -8.63
CA ALA A 97 -0.20 -10.75 -7.22
C ALA A 97 -0.04 -12.25 -6.95
N PHE A 98 -0.57 -13.12 -7.84
CA PHE A 98 -0.36 -14.56 -7.76
C PHE A 98 1.11 -14.97 -7.91
N ILE A 99 1.83 -14.43 -8.90
CA ILE A 99 3.27 -14.71 -9.09
C ILE A 99 4.08 -14.29 -7.86
N TYR A 100 3.70 -13.19 -7.23
CA TYR A 100 4.38 -12.65 -6.05
C TYR A 100 3.94 -13.26 -4.71
N GLY A 101 2.96 -14.16 -4.75
CA GLY A 101 2.46 -14.88 -3.57
C GLY A 101 1.82 -13.95 -2.54
N MET A 102 1.10 -12.93 -2.97
CA MET A 102 0.44 -11.95 -2.10
C MET A 102 -0.93 -11.55 -2.63
N THR A 103 -1.74 -10.87 -1.83
CA THR A 103 -3.02 -10.36 -2.32
C THR A 103 -2.82 -9.13 -3.21
N LEU A 104 -3.79 -8.86 -4.08
CA LEU A 104 -3.75 -7.64 -4.91
C LEU A 104 -3.81 -6.38 -4.03
N ASP A 105 -4.56 -6.42 -2.92
CA ASP A 105 -4.66 -5.32 -1.97
C ASP A 105 -3.29 -5.00 -1.34
N ASP A 106 -2.60 -6.03 -0.84
CA ASP A 106 -1.24 -5.89 -0.30
C ASP A 106 -0.26 -5.35 -1.36
N LEU A 107 -0.43 -5.73 -2.63
CA LEU A 107 0.47 -5.33 -3.71
C LEU A 107 0.26 -3.86 -4.08
N VAL A 108 -0.99 -3.39 -4.05
CA VAL A 108 -1.33 -1.99 -4.28
C VAL A 108 -0.91 -1.12 -3.10
N MET A 109 -1.07 -1.60 -1.86
CA MET A 109 -0.75 -0.85 -0.65
C MET A 109 0.72 -0.98 -0.19
N GLY A 110 1.48 -1.93 -0.73
CA GLY A 110 2.87 -2.19 -0.33
C GLY A 110 3.04 -2.91 1.02
N LEU A 111 1.97 -3.48 1.57
CA LEU A 111 1.91 -3.95 2.98
C LEU A 111 2.80 -5.16 3.29
N ASP A 112 3.05 -6.05 2.34
CA ASP A 112 3.76 -7.31 2.63
C ASP A 112 5.28 -7.13 2.87
N LEU A 113 5.86 -5.99 2.47
CA LEU A 113 7.25 -5.67 2.81
C LEU A 113 7.38 -5.13 4.23
N GLU A 114 6.39 -4.37 4.70
CA GLU A 114 6.37 -3.78 6.04
C GLU A 114 5.98 -4.81 7.11
N ASN A 115 5.10 -5.76 6.78
CA ASN A 115 4.59 -6.74 7.75
C ASN A 115 5.62 -7.81 8.17
N ARG A 116 6.69 -8.04 7.39
CA ARG A 116 7.78 -8.98 7.78
C ARG A 116 8.67 -8.46 8.91
N THR A 117 8.63 -7.18 9.25
CA THR A 117 9.23 -6.69 10.52
C THR A 117 8.39 -7.08 11.73
N ARG A 118 7.16 -7.56 11.51
CA ARG A 118 6.20 -7.96 12.53
C ARG A 118 5.90 -9.47 12.48
N LEU A 119 6.93 -10.29 12.21
CA LEU A 119 6.85 -11.73 12.46
C LEU A 119 6.59 -11.92 13.96
N VAL A 120 5.32 -12.04 14.32
CA VAL A 120 4.90 -12.55 15.62
C VAL A 120 5.41 -13.99 15.64
N PRO A 121 6.28 -14.37 16.60
CA PRO A 121 6.61 -15.76 16.80
C PRO A 121 5.30 -16.54 16.86
N LEU A 122 5.15 -17.58 16.05
CA LEU A 122 4.15 -18.58 16.33
C LEU A 122 4.55 -19.09 17.72
N GLU A 123 3.80 -18.70 18.75
CA GLU A 123 3.80 -19.44 20.00
C GLU A 123 3.53 -20.87 19.56
N ARG A 124 4.60 -21.67 19.53
CA ARG A 124 4.43 -23.10 19.48
C ARG A 124 3.63 -23.36 20.73
N ASP A 125 2.39 -23.80 20.55
CA ASP A 125 1.67 -24.48 21.60
C ASP A 125 2.63 -25.59 22.04
N ASP A 126 3.37 -25.30 23.11
CA ASP A 126 4.24 -26.22 23.80
C ASP A 126 3.28 -27.16 24.49
N ASP A 127 2.78 -28.11 23.71
CA ASP A 127 2.09 -29.30 24.17
C ASP A 127 3.10 -30.02 25.06
N GLY A 128 3.14 -29.59 26.33
CA GLY A 128 3.92 -30.19 27.38
C GLY A 128 3.50 -31.65 27.53
N VAL A 129 4.14 -32.52 26.76
CA VAL A 129 4.12 -33.96 26.97
C VAL A 129 4.99 -34.23 28.19
N ASN A 130 4.44 -33.95 29.37
CA ASN A 130 4.92 -34.55 30.60
C ASN A 130 4.49 -36.02 30.60
N SER A 131 5.22 -36.87 29.88
CA SER A 131 5.14 -38.32 30.07
C SER A 131 5.97 -38.69 31.31
N GLU A 132 5.37 -38.42 32.46
CA GLU A 132 5.83 -38.83 33.77
C GLU A 132 5.46 -40.31 33.97
N LYS A 133 6.51 -41.13 34.05
CA LYS A 133 6.67 -42.37 34.83
C LYS A 133 5.39 -43.16 35.22
N ALA A 134 5.33 -44.40 34.75
CA ALA A 134 4.81 -45.55 35.50
C ALA A 134 5.65 -46.79 35.17
#